data_AF-Q944A0-F1
#
_entry.id   AF-Q944A0-F1
#
_cell.length_a   1.000
_cell.length_b   1.000
_cell.length_c   1.000
_cell.angle_alpha   90.00
_cell.angle_beta   90.00
_cell.angle_gamma   90.00
#
_symmetry.space_group_name_H-M   'P 1'
#
loop_
_entity.id
_entity.type
_entity.pdbx_description
1 polymer ?
#
loop_
_entity_poly.entity_id
_entity_poly.type
_entity_poly.pdbx_seq_one_letter_code
_entity_poly.pdbx_strand_id
1 'polypeptide(L)'
;MEDDEATKQRGILEEEEENFTGRREESENEFPSHHPPPPPDELFDISTTVDPSYLISLIRKLLPIDSGSDERHNDHMNTDNVVQGVVAISGNGVVETSNGDPESMDIGDNHDESTYEVGETVSSCPAPGMQDGSSAWEDHGCVLWDLAASRTHAELMVQNLILEVLHANLMVSKSPRIREICLGIIRNLACHEGLLKHIESTAGIVNTLVGQLFLDDTQCLSEVCRILTTGLSGAGCTSWAHCLESDDILRHILWIAENTLNPHLIEKSVGLLLGIIEGQPEVEQLLIPPLMNLGLTSLLINLLSFEMSKLTKERIPERYPVLEIILRAIEALSASDSYSKEICSSKELFQLVCDLMKLQDKAEVATSCVTTGVLIANMLSERVDFIPEVLEDFSFLEGLFSTLPFASDDVEARRALWNVIARLLARVNESEINTFLLSQYILVLLSNADIIEDDFLDTQLEDSNESRNSFPSQIKSSARTIAVSTFIFL
;
A
#
# COMPACT_ATOMS: atom_id res chain seq x y z
N MET A 1 -0.45 3.62 -71.79
CA MET A 1 0.87 2.95 -71.82
C MET A 1 1.09 2.30 -70.46
N GLU A 2 0.22 1.38 -70.02
CA GLU A 2 -0.33 0.21 -70.77
C GLU A 2 0.85 -0.58 -71.32
N ASP A 3 1.10 -1.83 -70.99
CA ASP A 3 0.26 -3.04 -71.02
C ASP A 3 1.36 -4.11 -71.25
N ASP A 4 1.29 -5.38 -70.99
CA ASP A 4 0.26 -6.33 -70.64
C ASP A 4 1.10 -7.60 -70.34
N GLU A 5 0.64 -8.56 -69.55
CA GLU A 5 -0.09 -9.69 -70.13
C GLU A 5 0.60 -10.24 -71.41
N ALA A 6 0.86 -11.51 -71.57
CA ALA A 6 0.32 -12.67 -70.93
C ALA A 6 1.02 -13.87 -71.56
N THR A 7 0.93 -14.99 -70.85
CA THR A 7 0.67 -16.33 -71.43
C THR A 7 1.81 -16.98 -72.24
N LYS A 8 2.08 -18.28 -72.12
CA LYS A 8 1.23 -19.38 -71.66
C LYS A 8 2.08 -20.63 -71.40
N GLN A 9 1.96 -21.15 -70.17
CA GLN A 9 1.58 -22.54 -69.83
C GLN A 9 2.22 -23.73 -70.57
N ARG A 10 2.90 -24.57 -69.77
CA ARG A 10 2.75 -26.04 -69.71
C ARG A 10 3.60 -26.53 -68.52
N GLY A 11 3.14 -27.24 -67.47
CA GLY A 11 1.87 -27.71 -66.90
C GLY A 11 2.16 -28.01 -65.40
N ILE A 12 1.27 -27.88 -64.40
CA ILE A 12 0.00 -28.61 -64.12
C ILE A 12 0.27 -30.13 -64.05
N LEU A 13 0.00 -30.92 -62.99
CA LEU A 13 -0.70 -30.77 -61.69
C LEU A 13 -0.41 -32.03 -60.81
N GLU A 14 -0.58 -31.87 -59.49
CA GLU A 14 -1.27 -32.76 -58.52
C GLU A 14 -0.64 -33.97 -57.80
N GLU A 15 -1.20 -34.15 -56.58
CA GLU A 15 -1.20 -35.23 -55.56
C GLU A 15 -0.18 -35.09 -54.39
N GLU A 16 -0.59 -34.50 -53.24
CA GLU A 16 -1.34 -35.07 -52.06
C GLU A 16 -0.34 -35.37 -50.90
N GLU A 17 -0.27 -34.54 -49.86
CA GLU A 17 -1.01 -34.54 -48.58
C GLU A 17 -0.85 -35.80 -47.68
N GLU A 18 -0.26 -35.52 -46.51
CA GLU A 18 -0.59 -36.03 -45.17
C GLU A 18 -0.09 -37.39 -44.60
N ASN A 19 0.58 -37.23 -43.44
CA ASN A 19 0.43 -37.93 -42.16
C ASN A 19 1.49 -38.95 -41.65
N PHE A 20 1.59 -38.92 -40.31
CA PHE A 20 2.08 -39.90 -39.34
C PHE A 20 3.54 -39.86 -38.84
N THR A 21 3.68 -39.27 -37.64
CA THR A 21 4.28 -39.80 -36.39
C THR A 21 5.42 -40.82 -36.46
N GLY A 22 6.47 -40.63 -35.65
CA GLY A 22 7.32 -41.75 -35.22
C GLY A 22 8.67 -41.38 -34.60
N ARG A 23 8.71 -41.32 -33.26
CA ARG A 23 9.77 -41.79 -32.34
C ARG A 23 11.12 -42.25 -32.94
N ARG A 24 12.23 -41.67 -32.45
CA ARG A 24 13.56 -42.32 -32.27
C ARG A 24 14.41 -41.44 -31.35
N GLU A 25 14.58 -41.80 -30.07
CA GLU A 25 15.71 -42.59 -29.54
C GLU A 25 17.04 -41.82 -29.63
N GLU A 26 17.34 -41.03 -28.60
CA GLU A 26 18.72 -40.64 -28.28
C GLU A 26 19.29 -41.61 -27.25
N SER A 27 20.45 -42.15 -27.60
CA SER A 27 21.21 -43.16 -26.87
C SER A 27 21.92 -42.56 -25.65
N GLU A 28 21.55 -43.01 -24.45
CA GLU A 28 22.32 -42.79 -23.24
C GLU A 28 23.52 -43.76 -23.18
N ASN A 29 24.71 -43.21 -22.96
CA ASN A 29 25.90 -43.97 -22.57
C ASN A 29 25.86 -44.17 -21.04
N GLU A 30 25.82 -45.44 -20.62
CA GLU A 30 25.85 -45.87 -19.22
C GLU A 30 27.22 -45.59 -18.54
N PHE A 31 27.16 -44.98 -17.35
CA PHE A 31 28.05 -45.27 -16.23
C PHE A 31 27.20 -45.42 -14.95
N PRO A 32 27.51 -46.37 -14.04
CA PRO A 32 26.60 -46.75 -12.97
C PRO A 32 26.80 -45.86 -11.73
N SER A 33 25.89 -44.93 -11.48
CA SER A 33 25.79 -44.24 -10.18
C SER A 33 24.62 -44.81 -9.39
N HIS A 34 24.91 -45.35 -8.20
CA HIS A 34 23.98 -45.96 -7.25
C HIS A 34 23.04 -44.95 -6.56
N HIS A 35 22.24 -44.22 -7.32
CA HIS A 35 21.15 -43.41 -6.76
C HIS A 35 19.81 -44.06 -7.15
N PRO A 36 18.89 -44.27 -6.20
CA PRO A 36 17.53 -44.67 -6.55
C PRO A 36 16.93 -43.59 -7.46
N PRO A 37 16.10 -43.96 -8.46
CA PRO A 37 15.45 -42.97 -9.31
C PRO A 37 14.61 -42.03 -8.43
N PRO A 38 14.55 -40.73 -8.77
CA PRO A 38 13.62 -39.82 -8.10
C PRO A 38 12.21 -40.42 -8.21
N PRO A 39 11.38 -40.31 -7.16
CA PRO A 39 10.01 -40.79 -7.22
C PRO A 39 9.30 -40.13 -8.40
N PRO A 40 8.41 -40.84 -9.12
CA PRO A 40 7.66 -40.27 -10.23
C PRO A 40 6.89 -39.05 -9.73
N ASP A 41 6.87 -37.98 -10.53
CA ASP A 41 6.15 -36.73 -10.25
C ASP A 41 4.72 -37.02 -9.78
N GLU A 42 4.54 -37.03 -8.46
CA GLU A 42 3.23 -36.91 -7.86
C GLU A 42 2.76 -35.49 -8.20
N LEU A 43 1.83 -35.40 -9.14
CA LEU A 43 0.89 -34.29 -9.19
C LEU A 43 0.24 -34.21 -7.80
N PHE A 44 0.83 -33.41 -6.93
CA PHE A 44 0.26 -33.06 -5.64
C PHE A 44 -1.01 -32.26 -5.94
N ASP A 45 -2.11 -32.97 -6.11
CA ASP A 45 -3.44 -32.40 -5.89
C ASP A 45 -3.43 -31.93 -4.44
N ILE A 46 -3.35 -30.62 -4.22
CA ILE A 46 -3.18 -30.01 -2.91
C ILE A 46 -4.50 -30.20 -2.15
N SER A 47 -4.71 -31.41 -1.63
CA SER A 47 -5.74 -31.69 -0.64
C SER A 47 -5.40 -30.85 0.58
N THR A 48 -6.10 -29.73 0.73
CA THR A 48 -6.00 -28.88 1.92
C THR A 48 -6.21 -29.76 3.15
N THR A 49 -5.33 -29.64 4.16
CA THR A 49 -5.40 -30.42 5.41
C THR A 49 -6.61 -30.05 6.28
N VAL A 50 -7.34 -28.98 5.91
CA VAL A 50 -8.55 -28.53 6.59
C VAL A 50 -9.77 -29.14 5.90
N ASP A 51 -10.56 -29.89 6.67
CA ASP A 51 -11.83 -30.45 6.22
C ASP A 51 -12.81 -29.32 5.84
N PRO A 52 -13.39 -29.31 4.62
CA PRO A 52 -14.40 -28.33 4.22
C PRO A 52 -15.58 -28.24 5.22
N SER A 53 -15.94 -29.33 5.88
CA SER A 53 -17.00 -29.35 6.89
C SER A 53 -16.66 -28.50 8.12
N TYR A 54 -15.38 -28.45 8.50
CA TYR A 54 -14.90 -27.61 9.57
C TYR A 54 -15.02 -26.13 9.20
N LEU A 55 -14.61 -25.76 7.99
CA LEU A 55 -14.74 -24.39 7.47
C LEU A 55 -16.20 -23.94 7.45
N ILE A 56 -17.12 -24.76 6.95
CA ILE A 56 -18.56 -24.48 6.96
C ILE A 56 -19.10 -24.33 8.38
N SER A 57 -18.62 -25.16 9.32
CA SER A 57 -18.98 -25.06 10.74
C SER A 57 -18.54 -23.72 11.34
N LEU A 58 -17.34 -23.24 11.01
CA LEU A 58 -16.86 -21.92 11.43
C LEU A 58 -17.75 -20.80 10.88
N ILE A 59 -18.06 -20.80 9.58
CA ILE A 59 -18.93 -19.77 8.97
C ILE A 59 -20.28 -19.70 9.68
N ARG A 60 -20.90 -20.85 10.00
CA ARG A 60 -22.18 -20.90 10.73
C ARG A 60 -22.09 -20.31 12.12
N LYS A 61 -20.95 -20.44 12.79
CA LYS A 61 -20.72 -19.85 14.12
C LYS A 61 -20.53 -18.33 14.09
N LEU A 62 -20.29 -17.76 12.91
CA LEU A 62 -20.22 -16.31 12.71
C LEU A 62 -21.58 -15.66 12.43
N LEU A 63 -22.66 -16.45 12.25
CA LEU A 63 -23.99 -15.87 12.02
C LEU A 63 -24.37 -14.91 13.15
N PRO A 64 -24.86 -13.70 12.84
CA PRO A 64 -25.31 -12.78 13.88
C PRO A 64 -26.37 -13.42 14.77
N ILE A 65 -26.21 -13.29 16.09
CA ILE A 65 -27.21 -13.77 17.05
C ILE A 65 -28.37 -12.78 17.04
N ASP A 66 -29.57 -13.25 16.69
CA ASP A 66 -30.80 -12.47 16.86
C ASP A 66 -30.93 -12.08 18.33
N SER A 67 -30.79 -10.79 18.63
CA SER A 67 -31.04 -10.21 19.96
C SER A 67 -32.54 -10.13 20.29
N GLY A 68 -33.35 -11.06 19.76
CA GLY A 68 -34.81 -10.99 19.73
C GLY A 68 -35.55 -12.15 20.41
N SER A 69 -34.89 -13.00 21.20
CA SER A 69 -35.55 -14.20 21.77
C SER A 69 -35.44 -14.41 23.28
N ASP A 70 -35.07 -13.40 24.08
CA ASP A 70 -35.01 -13.54 25.55
C ASP A 70 -36.22 -12.97 26.32
N GLU A 71 -37.31 -12.61 25.63
CA GLU A 71 -38.61 -12.31 26.28
C GLU A 71 -39.73 -13.24 25.83
N ARG A 72 -39.49 -14.55 25.84
CA ARG A 72 -40.59 -15.52 25.84
C ARG A 72 -40.32 -16.64 26.80
N HIS A 73 -40.49 -16.40 28.09
CA HIS A 73 -41.01 -17.38 29.06
C HIS A 73 -41.44 -16.68 30.35
N ASN A 74 -42.70 -16.27 30.40
CA ASN A 74 -43.65 -16.58 31.48
C ASN A 74 -44.88 -15.70 31.30
N ASP A 75 -45.90 -16.22 30.63
CA ASP A 75 -47.23 -16.02 31.18
C ASP A 75 -48.14 -17.19 30.85
N HIS A 76 -48.57 -17.81 31.95
CA HIS A 76 -49.46 -18.95 31.99
C HIS A 76 -50.88 -18.46 31.73
N MET A 77 -51.63 -19.27 30.99
CA MET A 77 -53.04 -19.12 30.67
C MET A 77 -53.88 -18.64 31.85
N ASN A 78 -54.64 -17.55 31.64
CA ASN A 78 -55.98 -17.43 32.20
C ASN A 78 -56.88 -16.68 31.21
N THR A 79 -57.89 -17.40 30.75
CA THR A 79 -58.99 -16.96 29.90
C THR A 79 -60.00 -16.11 30.67
N ASP A 80 -60.76 -15.32 29.90
CA ASP A 80 -62.02 -14.65 30.20
C ASP A 80 -61.96 -13.20 30.72
N ASN A 81 -62.13 -12.22 29.81
CA ASN A 81 -63.42 -11.49 29.65
C ASN A 81 -63.32 -10.29 28.67
N VAL A 82 -64.09 -10.38 27.57
CA VAL A 82 -65.16 -9.44 27.16
C VAL A 82 -64.85 -7.91 27.10
N VAL A 83 -64.83 -7.40 25.85
CA VAL A 83 -65.52 -6.19 25.30
C VAL A 83 -64.80 -4.84 25.16
N GLN A 84 -64.95 -4.28 23.94
CA GLN A 84 -64.84 -2.89 23.43
C GLN A 84 -63.52 -2.15 23.72
N GLY A 85 -62.80 -1.53 22.79
CA GLY A 85 -63.18 -0.91 21.53
C GLY A 85 -62.54 0.50 21.47
N VAL A 86 -62.20 0.93 20.26
CA VAL A 86 -62.17 2.35 19.83
C VAL A 86 -60.90 3.18 20.16
N VAL A 87 -60.11 3.36 19.09
CA VAL A 87 -59.57 4.64 18.55
C VAL A 87 -58.22 5.20 19.03
N ALA A 88 -57.41 5.47 18.01
CA ALA A 88 -56.18 6.24 17.96
C ALA A 88 -56.40 7.76 18.14
N ILE A 89 -55.41 8.46 18.66
CA ILE A 89 -55.08 9.91 18.52
C ILE A 89 -53.65 10.01 19.12
N SER A 90 -52.55 10.08 18.36
CA SER A 90 -51.95 11.24 17.67
C SER A 90 -51.94 12.54 18.49
N GLY A 91 -50.77 13.02 18.91
CA GLY A 91 -50.63 14.37 19.44
C GLY A 91 -49.29 14.67 20.10
N ASN A 92 -48.41 15.34 19.36
CA ASN A 92 -47.18 16.01 19.79
C ASN A 92 -47.30 16.80 21.11
N GLY A 93 -46.18 16.94 21.81
CA GLY A 93 -45.99 17.97 22.83
C GLY A 93 -44.57 18.03 23.39
N VAL A 94 -43.71 18.82 22.74
CA VAL A 94 -42.43 19.33 23.25
C VAL A 94 -42.68 20.24 24.46
N VAL A 95 -41.95 20.06 25.57
CA VAL A 95 -41.57 21.15 26.51
C VAL A 95 -40.22 20.81 27.14
N GLU A 96 -39.31 21.79 27.08
CA GLU A 96 -37.97 21.80 27.65
C GLU A 96 -37.91 22.13 29.17
N THR A 97 -36.71 21.92 29.71
CA THR A 97 -36.06 22.56 30.87
C THR A 97 -36.33 22.04 32.30
N SER A 98 -35.27 21.55 32.95
CA SER A 98 -34.66 22.24 34.11
C SER A 98 -33.35 21.56 34.56
N ASN A 99 -32.38 22.42 34.89
CA ASN A 99 -31.02 22.15 35.36
C ASN A 99 -30.93 21.48 36.74
N GLY A 100 -29.78 20.83 36.99
CA GLY A 100 -29.29 20.43 38.31
C GLY A 100 -27.86 19.88 38.23
N ASP A 101 -26.89 20.74 38.54
CA ASP A 101 -25.43 20.57 38.53
C ASP A 101 -24.89 19.73 39.75
N PRO A 102 -23.57 19.44 39.83
CA PRO A 102 -23.03 18.10 40.10
C PRO A 102 -22.49 17.85 41.52
N GLU A 103 -22.26 16.59 41.87
CA GLU A 103 -21.50 16.17 43.06
C GLU A 103 -20.07 15.76 42.72
N SER A 104 -19.15 16.43 43.41
CA SER A 104 -17.70 16.20 43.50
C SER A 104 -17.36 15.34 44.72
N MET A 105 -16.47 14.35 44.58
CA MET A 105 -15.59 13.82 45.64
C MET A 105 -14.44 13.06 44.95
N ASP A 106 -13.23 12.92 45.46
CA ASP A 106 -12.30 13.68 46.30
C ASP A 106 -10.96 12.95 46.06
N ILE A 107 -9.87 13.68 45.91
CA ILE A 107 -8.53 13.13 45.70
C ILE A 107 -7.89 12.91 47.07
N GLY A 108 -7.64 11.65 47.43
CA GLY A 108 -6.91 11.25 48.63
C GLY A 108 -5.63 10.50 48.28
N ASP A 109 -4.51 11.17 48.49
CA ASP A 109 -3.14 10.72 48.28
C ASP A 109 -2.50 10.20 49.59
N ASN A 110 -1.48 9.34 49.43
CA ASN A 110 -0.39 8.96 50.34
C ASN A 110 -0.36 7.60 51.08
N HIS A 111 0.70 6.86 50.69
CA HIS A 111 1.67 6.06 51.46
C HIS A 111 1.19 4.84 52.28
N ASP A 112 1.67 3.64 51.93
CA ASP A 112 2.81 3.02 52.63
C ASP A 112 3.35 1.74 51.96
N GLU A 113 4.67 1.63 52.02
CA GLU A 113 5.53 0.57 51.53
C GLU A 113 5.66 -0.53 52.61
N SER A 114 5.32 -1.78 52.29
CA SER A 114 5.83 -2.93 53.04
C SER A 114 5.84 -4.22 52.23
N THR A 115 7.04 -4.78 52.13
CA THR A 115 7.47 -6.07 51.57
C THR A 115 6.96 -7.30 52.35
N TYR A 116 7.17 -8.48 51.74
CA TYR A 116 7.02 -9.87 52.24
C TYR A 116 5.56 -10.40 52.21
N GLU A 117 5.18 -11.58 51.70
CA GLU A 117 5.85 -12.87 51.50
C GLU A 117 5.25 -13.65 50.31
N VAL A 118 6.06 -14.57 49.77
CA VAL A 118 5.70 -15.60 48.79
C VAL A 118 4.71 -16.58 49.42
N GLY A 119 3.49 -16.62 48.89
CA GLY A 119 2.48 -17.64 49.18
C GLY A 119 2.08 -18.36 47.91
N GLU A 120 2.65 -19.55 47.69
CA GLU A 120 2.18 -20.52 46.69
C GLU A 120 0.68 -20.77 46.89
N THR A 121 -0.15 -20.25 45.97
CA THR A 121 -1.55 -20.66 45.86
C THR A 121 -1.67 -21.57 44.66
N VAL A 122 -1.83 -22.85 44.98
CA VAL A 122 -2.11 -23.96 44.08
C VAL A 122 -3.18 -23.57 43.06
N SER A 123 -2.80 -23.69 41.80
CA SER A 123 -3.68 -23.60 40.63
C SER A 123 -4.95 -24.40 40.86
N SER A 124 -6.05 -23.68 41.08
CA SER A 124 -7.39 -24.24 41.07
C SER A 124 -7.95 -24.00 39.67
N CYS A 125 -8.15 -25.09 38.93
CA CYS A 125 -8.77 -25.09 37.61
C CYS A 125 -10.05 -24.24 37.60
N PRO A 126 -10.30 -23.39 36.59
CA PRO A 126 -11.57 -22.71 36.47
C PRO A 126 -12.66 -23.74 36.18
N ALA A 127 -13.76 -23.67 36.92
CA ALA A 127 -14.96 -24.44 36.64
C ALA A 127 -15.49 -24.12 35.22
N PRO A 128 -15.99 -25.11 34.47
CA PRO A 128 -16.52 -24.89 33.13
C PRO A 128 -17.95 -24.33 33.26
N GLY A 129 -18.15 -23.07 32.90
CA GLY A 129 -19.49 -22.53 32.84
C GLY A 129 -19.54 -21.03 33.04
N MET A 130 -19.13 -20.30 32.00
CA MET A 130 -19.70 -19.08 31.44
C MET A 130 -18.64 -18.52 30.49
N GLN A 131 -18.46 -19.20 29.35
CA GLN A 131 -17.74 -18.60 28.23
C GLN A 131 -18.61 -17.45 27.72
N ASP A 132 -18.11 -16.24 27.82
CA ASP A 132 -18.68 -15.08 27.14
C ASP A 132 -18.81 -15.42 25.65
N GLY A 133 -20.03 -15.37 25.12
CA GLY A 133 -20.31 -15.71 23.72
C GLY A 133 -19.50 -14.86 22.73
N SER A 134 -19.05 -13.68 23.17
CA SER A 134 -18.15 -12.81 22.40
C SER A 134 -16.77 -13.44 22.19
N SER A 135 -16.20 -14.09 23.21
CA SER A 135 -14.87 -14.73 23.12
C SER A 135 -14.89 -15.93 22.20
N ALA A 136 -15.97 -16.73 22.25
CA ALA A 136 -16.10 -17.85 21.33
C ALA A 136 -16.26 -17.39 19.88
N TRP A 137 -17.08 -16.37 19.59
CA TRP A 137 -17.21 -15.83 18.23
C TRP A 137 -15.86 -15.37 17.68
N GLU A 138 -15.10 -14.62 18.48
CA GLU A 138 -13.78 -14.12 18.13
C GLU A 138 -12.80 -15.24 17.76
N ASP A 139 -12.73 -16.30 18.55
CA ASP A 139 -11.84 -17.44 18.26
C ASP A 139 -12.14 -18.06 16.88
N HIS A 140 -13.43 -18.26 16.56
CA HIS A 140 -13.81 -18.80 15.25
C HIS A 140 -13.52 -17.81 14.12
N GLY A 141 -13.72 -16.52 14.36
CA GLY A 141 -13.46 -15.46 13.39
C GLY A 141 -11.97 -15.31 13.08
N CYS A 142 -11.10 -15.36 14.09
CA CYS A 142 -9.65 -15.35 13.92
C CYS A 142 -9.17 -16.54 13.07
N VAL A 143 -9.69 -17.74 13.32
CA VAL A 143 -9.35 -18.91 12.50
C VAL A 143 -9.78 -18.72 11.05
N LEU A 144 -10.96 -18.15 10.79
CA LEU A 144 -11.39 -17.83 9.42
C LEU A 144 -10.53 -16.74 8.77
N TRP A 145 -10.07 -15.76 9.53
CA TRP A 145 -9.16 -14.73 9.05
C TRP A 145 -7.86 -15.35 8.54
N ASP A 146 -7.22 -16.21 9.35
CA ASP A 146 -5.99 -16.91 8.96
C ASP A 146 -6.21 -17.79 7.72
N LEU A 147 -7.30 -18.55 7.69
CA LEU A 147 -7.62 -19.44 6.58
C LEU A 147 -7.88 -18.68 5.28
N ALA A 148 -8.49 -17.48 5.33
CA ALA A 148 -8.78 -16.66 4.15
C ALA A 148 -7.52 -16.21 3.38
N ALA A 149 -6.33 -16.25 4.00
CA ALA A 149 -5.08 -16.00 3.29
C ALA A 149 -4.77 -17.07 2.22
N SER A 150 -5.32 -18.29 2.37
CA SER A 150 -5.20 -19.37 1.39
C SER A 150 -6.28 -19.26 0.32
N ARG A 151 -5.88 -19.24 -0.95
CA ARG A 151 -6.80 -19.16 -2.09
C ARG A 151 -7.87 -20.25 -2.07
N THR A 152 -7.50 -21.51 -1.83
CA THR A 152 -8.45 -22.64 -1.84
C THR A 152 -9.49 -22.51 -0.74
N HIS A 153 -9.09 -22.11 0.48
CA HIS A 153 -10.04 -21.88 1.56
C HIS A 153 -10.91 -20.65 1.31
N ALA A 154 -10.33 -19.56 0.79
CA ALA A 154 -11.06 -18.35 0.42
C ALA A 154 -12.17 -18.64 -0.62
N GLU A 155 -11.86 -19.43 -1.65
CA GLU A 155 -12.82 -19.88 -2.66
C GLU A 155 -13.95 -20.69 -2.03
N LEU A 156 -13.63 -21.64 -1.14
CA LEU A 156 -14.63 -22.41 -0.39
C LEU A 156 -15.48 -21.52 0.53
N MET A 157 -14.91 -20.50 1.18
CA MET A 157 -15.67 -19.58 2.04
C MET A 157 -16.69 -18.77 1.24
N VAL A 158 -16.27 -18.22 0.09
CA VAL A 158 -17.15 -17.45 -0.81
C VAL A 158 -18.26 -18.34 -1.36
N GLN A 159 -17.95 -19.58 -1.74
CA GLN A 159 -18.98 -20.56 -2.16
C GLN A 159 -19.98 -20.90 -1.04
N ASN A 160 -19.62 -20.69 0.22
CA ASN A 160 -20.44 -20.97 1.40
C ASN A 160 -20.95 -19.69 2.09
N LEU A 161 -21.19 -18.62 1.32
CA LEU A 161 -21.88 -17.40 1.72
C LEU A 161 -21.21 -16.60 2.85
N ILE A 162 -19.87 -16.67 2.95
CA ILE A 162 -19.16 -15.89 3.97
C ILE A 162 -19.40 -14.38 3.79
N LEU A 163 -19.49 -13.89 2.56
CA LEU A 163 -19.62 -12.45 2.29
C LEU A 163 -20.92 -11.89 2.87
N GLU A 164 -22.01 -12.63 2.76
CA GLU A 164 -23.31 -12.29 3.34
C GLU A 164 -23.26 -12.32 4.87
N VAL A 165 -22.59 -13.31 5.46
CA VAL A 165 -22.41 -13.41 6.92
C VAL A 165 -21.60 -12.23 7.45
N LEU A 166 -20.48 -11.89 6.80
CA LEU A 166 -19.62 -10.77 7.19
C LEU A 166 -20.34 -9.44 6.99
N HIS A 167 -21.05 -9.26 5.88
CA HIS A 167 -21.84 -8.06 5.62
C HIS A 167 -22.92 -7.86 6.68
N ALA A 168 -23.65 -8.91 7.05
CA ALA A 168 -24.63 -8.85 8.12
C ALA A 168 -24.00 -8.44 9.47
N ASN A 169 -22.83 -9.01 9.81
CA ASN A 169 -22.11 -8.64 11.03
C ASN A 169 -21.65 -7.17 11.04
N LEU A 170 -21.15 -6.65 9.92
CA LEU A 170 -20.77 -5.23 9.80
C LEU A 170 -21.96 -4.29 10.03
N MET A 171 -23.17 -4.71 9.60
CA MET A 171 -24.39 -3.91 9.75
C MET A 171 -24.96 -3.91 11.18
N VAL A 172 -24.80 -5.01 11.92
CA VAL A 172 -25.46 -5.18 13.23
C VAL A 172 -24.52 -5.05 14.43
N SER A 173 -23.25 -5.44 14.28
CA SER A 173 -22.31 -5.47 15.39
C SER A 173 -21.86 -4.07 15.77
N LYS A 174 -21.83 -3.77 17.07
CA LYS A 174 -21.20 -2.56 17.63
C LYS A 174 -19.79 -2.82 18.16
N SER A 175 -19.33 -4.07 18.17
CA SER A 175 -18.02 -4.44 18.69
C SER A 175 -16.93 -4.10 17.66
N PRO A 176 -15.96 -3.22 18.00
CA PRO A 176 -14.83 -2.93 17.11
C PRO A 176 -14.07 -4.18 16.72
N ARG A 177 -13.85 -5.11 17.66
CA ARG A 177 -13.13 -6.36 17.40
C ARG A 177 -13.85 -7.26 16.39
N ILE A 178 -15.18 -7.38 16.48
CA ILE A 178 -15.97 -8.14 15.51
C ILE A 178 -15.87 -7.51 14.11
N ARG A 179 -15.95 -6.17 14.03
CA ARG A 179 -15.82 -5.44 12.76
C ARG A 179 -14.43 -5.59 12.16
N GLU A 180 -13.39 -5.45 12.97
CA GLU A 180 -12.00 -5.67 12.58
C GLU A 180 -11.81 -7.06 11.97
N ILE A 181 -12.29 -8.11 12.65
CA ILE A 181 -12.21 -9.48 12.14
C ILE A 181 -12.97 -9.64 10.82
N CYS A 182 -14.17 -9.08 10.72
CA CYS A 182 -14.94 -9.13 9.48
C CYS A 182 -14.20 -8.44 8.32
N LEU A 183 -13.66 -7.25 8.56
CA LEU A 183 -12.87 -6.49 7.60
C LEU A 183 -11.61 -7.24 7.21
N GLY A 184 -10.89 -7.81 8.18
CA GLY A 184 -9.69 -8.59 7.96
C GLY A 184 -9.91 -9.82 7.07
N ILE A 185 -11.01 -10.55 7.29
CA ILE A 185 -11.41 -11.66 6.42
C ILE A 185 -11.70 -11.13 5.01
N ILE A 186 -12.54 -10.09 4.86
CA ILE A 186 -12.87 -9.49 3.55
C ILE A 186 -11.60 -9.03 2.83
N ARG A 187 -10.65 -8.42 3.54
CA ARG A 187 -9.37 -7.96 3.00
C ARG A 187 -8.56 -9.13 2.43
N ASN A 188 -8.43 -10.22 3.17
CA ASN A 188 -7.75 -11.42 2.67
C ASN A 188 -8.46 -12.02 1.46
N LEU A 189 -9.80 -12.04 1.43
CA LEU A 189 -10.57 -12.47 0.26
C LEU A 189 -10.31 -11.57 -0.95
N ALA A 190 -10.26 -10.25 -0.76
CA ALA A 190 -10.02 -9.27 -1.81
C ALA A 190 -8.64 -9.40 -2.48
N CYS A 191 -7.64 -9.94 -1.76
CA CYS A 191 -6.31 -10.18 -2.30
C CYS A 191 -6.27 -11.29 -3.38
N HIS A 192 -7.33 -12.08 -3.53
CA HIS A 192 -7.43 -13.07 -4.60
C HIS A 192 -8.22 -12.49 -5.78
N GLU A 193 -7.56 -12.25 -6.92
CA GLU A 193 -8.13 -11.53 -8.08
C GLU A 193 -9.51 -12.06 -8.54
N GLY A 194 -9.72 -13.38 -8.48
CA GLY A 194 -10.99 -14.00 -8.85
C GLY A 194 -12.13 -13.71 -7.86
N LEU A 195 -11.80 -13.50 -6.58
CA LEU A 195 -12.78 -13.29 -5.49
C LEU A 195 -13.15 -11.82 -5.30
N LEU A 196 -12.29 -10.88 -5.70
CA LEU A 196 -12.61 -9.45 -5.66
C LEU A 196 -13.91 -9.13 -6.43
N LYS A 197 -14.12 -9.77 -7.59
CA LYS A 197 -15.38 -9.63 -8.37
C LYS A 197 -16.61 -10.12 -7.63
N HIS A 198 -16.48 -11.13 -6.78
CA HIS A 198 -17.58 -11.61 -5.94
C HIS A 198 -17.93 -10.60 -4.85
N ILE A 199 -16.93 -9.93 -4.27
CA ILE A 199 -17.14 -8.81 -3.33
C ILE A 199 -17.89 -7.69 -4.06
N GLU A 200 -17.41 -7.26 -5.23
CA GLU A 200 -18.06 -6.21 -6.03
C GLU A 200 -19.52 -6.54 -6.40
N SER A 201 -19.80 -7.82 -6.68
CA SER A 201 -21.13 -8.30 -7.05
C SER A 201 -22.06 -8.49 -5.84
N THR A 202 -21.54 -8.51 -4.61
CA THR A 202 -22.33 -8.70 -3.41
C THR A 202 -23.05 -7.41 -3.04
N ALA A 203 -24.38 -7.43 -3.12
CA ALA A 203 -25.19 -6.22 -3.03
C ALA A 203 -24.96 -5.43 -1.73
N GLY A 204 -24.50 -4.19 -1.87
CA GLY A 204 -24.33 -3.24 -0.76
C GLY A 204 -23.07 -3.44 0.09
N ILE A 205 -22.24 -4.46 -0.17
CA ILE A 205 -21.03 -4.68 0.63
C ILE A 205 -20.03 -3.56 0.43
N VAL A 206 -19.79 -3.11 -0.81
CA VAL A 206 -18.85 -2.01 -1.12
C VAL A 206 -19.26 -0.72 -0.42
N ASN A 207 -20.54 -0.35 -0.51
CA ASN A 207 -21.08 0.81 0.21
C ASN A 207 -20.91 0.69 1.73
N THR A 208 -21.08 -0.53 2.27
CA THR A 208 -20.91 -0.78 3.71
C THR A 208 -19.45 -0.64 4.13
N LEU A 209 -18.51 -1.11 3.30
CA LEU A 209 -17.06 -0.99 3.50
C LEU A 209 -16.62 0.48 3.47
N VAL A 210 -17.09 1.27 2.51
CA VAL A 210 -16.84 2.71 2.46
C VAL A 210 -17.42 3.40 3.69
N GLY A 211 -18.62 3.00 4.14
CA GLY A 211 -19.21 3.50 5.39
C GLY A 211 -18.39 3.19 6.64
N GLN A 212 -17.52 2.18 6.63
CA GLN A 212 -16.61 1.88 7.75
C GLN A 212 -15.44 2.87 7.86
N LEU A 213 -15.25 3.81 6.91
CA LEU A 213 -14.30 4.90 7.08
C LEU A 213 -14.64 5.79 8.28
N PHE A 214 -15.91 5.84 8.70
CA PHE A 214 -16.41 6.67 9.81
C PHE A 214 -16.35 5.99 11.18
N LEU A 215 -15.47 5.01 11.35
CA LEU A 215 -15.20 4.38 12.65
C LEU A 215 -14.05 5.07 13.36
N ASP A 216 -14.07 5.05 14.69
CA ASP A 216 -12.97 5.60 15.51
C ASP A 216 -11.85 4.58 15.75
N ASP A 217 -12.11 3.29 15.48
CA ASP A 217 -11.18 2.20 15.77
C ASP A 217 -10.05 2.11 14.74
N THR A 218 -8.81 2.21 15.23
CA THR A 218 -7.61 2.26 14.38
C THR A 218 -7.40 0.98 13.56
N GLN A 219 -7.70 -0.19 14.12
CA GLN A 219 -7.50 -1.47 13.43
C GLN A 219 -8.54 -1.64 12.31
N CYS A 220 -9.80 -1.29 12.58
CA CYS A 220 -10.85 -1.26 11.58
C CYS A 220 -10.49 -0.31 10.43
N LEU A 221 -10.11 0.94 10.72
CA LEU A 221 -9.72 1.91 9.70
C LEU A 221 -8.55 1.44 8.85
N SER A 222 -7.57 0.77 9.47
CA SER A 222 -6.41 0.21 8.77
C SER A 222 -6.83 -0.85 7.74
N GLU A 223 -7.71 -1.79 8.12
CA GLU A 223 -8.21 -2.80 7.19
C GLU A 223 -9.13 -2.19 6.11
N VAL A 224 -9.96 -1.19 6.44
CA VAL A 224 -10.79 -0.48 5.44
C VAL A 224 -9.91 0.17 4.39
N CYS A 225 -8.85 0.91 4.80
CA CYS A 225 -7.93 1.53 3.85
C CYS A 225 -7.33 0.48 2.91
N ARG A 226 -6.89 -0.67 3.44
CA ARG A 226 -6.30 -1.76 2.63
C ARG A 226 -7.29 -2.40 1.66
N ILE A 227 -8.55 -2.59 2.08
CA ILE A 227 -9.61 -3.11 1.21
C ILE A 227 -9.87 -2.14 0.06
N LEU A 228 -9.98 -0.84 0.37
CA LEU A 228 -10.22 0.19 -0.64
C LEU A 228 -9.06 0.29 -1.62
N THR A 229 -7.80 0.26 -1.15
CA THR A 229 -6.62 0.21 -2.02
C THR A 229 -6.70 -0.98 -2.98
N THR A 230 -7.03 -2.17 -2.45
CA THR A 230 -7.14 -3.40 -3.26
C THR A 230 -8.25 -3.31 -4.30
N GLY A 231 -9.41 -2.75 -3.93
CA GLY A 231 -10.54 -2.54 -4.83
C GLY A 231 -10.21 -1.57 -5.97
N LEU A 232 -9.49 -0.49 -5.68
CA LEU A 232 -9.07 0.51 -6.66
C LEU A 232 -7.99 0.00 -7.62
N SER A 233 -7.18 -0.97 -7.21
CA SER A 233 -6.20 -1.63 -8.10
C SER A 233 -6.82 -2.73 -8.97
N GLY A 234 -8.04 -3.18 -8.67
CA GLY A 234 -8.71 -4.30 -9.35
C GLY A 234 -9.35 -3.93 -10.69
N ALA A 235 -9.86 -4.94 -11.40
CA ALA A 235 -10.56 -4.75 -12.68
C ALA A 235 -11.90 -3.97 -12.54
N GLY A 236 -12.48 -3.93 -11.34
CA GLY A 236 -13.70 -3.17 -11.02
C GLY A 236 -13.44 -1.80 -10.41
N CYS A 237 -12.23 -1.25 -10.53
CA CYS A 237 -11.76 -0.01 -9.90
C CYS A 237 -12.74 1.18 -10.05
N THR A 238 -13.42 1.29 -11.20
CA THR A 238 -14.40 2.36 -11.49
C THR A 238 -15.58 2.35 -10.52
N SER A 239 -16.06 1.17 -10.13
CA SER A 239 -17.19 1.05 -9.19
C SER A 239 -16.78 1.46 -7.78
N TRP A 240 -15.56 1.10 -7.36
CA TRP A 240 -14.99 1.54 -6.09
C TRP A 240 -14.78 3.06 -6.07
N ALA A 241 -14.26 3.62 -7.15
CA ALA A 241 -14.02 5.05 -7.27
C ALA A 241 -15.33 5.85 -7.19
N HIS A 242 -16.40 5.41 -7.86
CA HIS A 242 -17.72 6.05 -7.72
C HIS A 242 -18.28 5.99 -6.30
N CYS A 243 -17.95 4.98 -5.50
CA CYS A 243 -18.36 4.94 -4.11
C CYS A 243 -17.58 5.93 -3.22
N LEU A 244 -16.39 6.38 -3.68
CA LEU A 244 -15.53 7.32 -2.97
C LEU A 244 -15.67 8.78 -3.43
N GLU A 245 -16.33 9.04 -4.56
CA GLU A 245 -16.32 10.35 -5.25
C GLU A 245 -16.92 11.51 -4.45
N SER A 246 -17.66 11.23 -3.38
CA SER A 246 -18.22 12.27 -2.52
C SER A 246 -17.12 13.02 -1.77
N ASP A 247 -17.15 14.35 -1.85
CA ASP A 247 -16.22 15.20 -1.09
C ASP A 247 -16.18 14.87 0.41
N ASP A 248 -17.30 14.48 1.02
CA ASP A 248 -17.34 14.16 2.46
C ASP A 248 -16.51 12.90 2.77
N ILE A 249 -16.51 11.93 1.86
CA ILE A 249 -15.70 10.70 1.99
C ILE A 249 -14.23 11.04 1.78
N LEU A 250 -13.90 11.79 0.73
CA LEU A 250 -12.54 12.20 0.43
C LEU A 250 -11.94 13.08 1.54
N ARG A 251 -12.70 14.04 2.05
CA ARG A 251 -12.32 14.83 3.24
C ARG A 251 -12.04 13.94 4.43
N HIS A 252 -12.86 12.91 4.64
CA HIS A 252 -12.67 12.02 5.77
C HIS A 252 -11.42 11.14 5.62
N ILE A 253 -11.10 10.66 4.41
CA ILE A 253 -9.84 9.95 4.13
C ILE A 253 -8.63 10.85 4.45
N LEU A 254 -8.65 12.10 4.00
CA LEU A 254 -7.59 13.08 4.31
C LEU A 254 -7.51 13.33 5.83
N TRP A 255 -8.66 13.48 6.49
CA TRP A 255 -8.73 13.72 7.93
C TRP A 255 -8.15 12.56 8.75
N ILE A 256 -8.40 11.30 8.36
CA ILE A 256 -7.82 10.11 9.00
C ILE A 256 -6.29 10.18 8.95
N ALA A 257 -5.72 10.42 7.77
CA ALA A 257 -4.28 10.51 7.59
C ALA A 257 -3.67 11.69 8.37
N GLU A 258 -4.37 12.83 8.42
CA GLU A 258 -3.90 14.03 9.11
C GLU A 258 -3.91 13.91 10.65
N ASN A 259 -4.89 13.20 11.22
CA ASN A 259 -5.17 13.26 12.66
C ASN A 259 -4.71 12.02 13.46
N THR A 260 -4.23 10.97 12.79
CA THR A 260 -3.72 9.78 13.49
C THR A 260 -2.25 9.92 13.88
N LEU A 261 -1.91 9.47 15.09
CA LEU A 261 -0.52 9.32 15.54
C LEU A 261 -0.01 7.88 15.39
N ASN A 262 -0.88 6.94 15.00
CA ASN A 262 -0.53 5.53 14.84
C ASN A 262 0.20 5.33 13.50
N PRO A 263 1.49 4.92 13.49
CA PRO A 263 2.26 4.78 12.26
C PRO A 263 1.62 3.83 11.25
N HIS A 264 1.01 2.73 11.73
CA HIS A 264 0.37 1.76 10.85
C HIS A 264 -0.84 2.35 10.12
N LEU A 265 -1.68 3.13 10.82
CA LEU A 265 -2.82 3.78 10.18
C LEU A 265 -2.39 4.90 9.23
N ILE A 266 -1.33 5.66 9.55
CA ILE A 266 -0.74 6.62 8.59
C ILE A 266 -0.30 5.87 7.33
N GLU A 267 0.45 4.77 7.50
CA GLU A 267 0.93 3.95 6.38
C GLU A 267 -0.22 3.48 5.48
N LYS A 268 -1.33 2.97 6.07
CA LYS A 268 -2.46 2.45 5.29
C LYS A 268 -3.32 3.55 4.67
N SER A 269 -3.55 4.67 5.36
CA SER A 269 -4.32 5.79 4.83
C SER A 269 -3.57 6.53 3.72
N VAL A 270 -2.27 6.76 3.86
CA VAL A 270 -1.42 7.30 2.79
C VAL A 270 -1.27 6.28 1.66
N GLY A 271 -1.18 4.98 1.96
CA GLY A 271 -1.20 3.92 0.95
C GLY A 271 -2.49 3.88 0.12
N LEU A 272 -3.64 4.24 0.70
CA LEU A 272 -4.88 4.45 -0.05
C LEU A 272 -4.78 5.66 -0.99
N LEU A 273 -4.25 6.79 -0.50
CA LEU A 273 -4.02 7.98 -1.34
C LEU A 273 -3.06 7.66 -2.50
N LEU A 274 -1.96 6.95 -2.23
CA LEU A 274 -1.04 6.49 -3.26
C LEU A 274 -1.74 5.59 -4.28
N GLY A 275 -2.56 4.63 -3.83
CA GLY A 275 -3.32 3.76 -4.73
C GLY A 275 -4.34 4.51 -5.60
N ILE A 276 -4.83 5.67 -5.16
CA ILE A 276 -5.64 6.58 -5.98
C ILE A 276 -4.75 7.32 -6.99
N ILE A 277 -3.56 7.78 -6.58
CA ILE A 277 -2.63 8.55 -7.42
C ILE A 277 -2.04 7.69 -8.55
N GLU A 278 -1.61 6.48 -8.24
CA GLU A 278 -1.05 5.50 -9.18
C GLU A 278 -2.12 4.59 -9.82
N GLY A 279 -3.39 4.92 -9.57
CA GLY A 279 -4.54 4.15 -10.04
C GLY A 279 -4.68 4.15 -11.57
N GLN A 280 -5.65 3.38 -12.06
CA GLN A 280 -6.01 3.42 -13.48
C GLN A 280 -6.52 4.83 -13.87
N PRO A 281 -6.39 5.24 -15.14
CA PRO A 281 -6.74 6.60 -15.58
C PRO A 281 -8.17 7.04 -15.19
N GLU A 282 -9.11 6.10 -15.13
CA GLU A 282 -10.49 6.35 -14.72
C GLU A 282 -10.60 6.75 -13.24
N VAL A 283 -9.79 6.14 -12.37
CA VAL A 283 -9.70 6.48 -10.94
C VAL A 283 -9.02 7.84 -10.77
N GLU A 284 -7.92 8.05 -11.48
CA GLU A 284 -7.15 9.30 -11.47
C GLU A 284 -8.04 10.51 -11.80
N GLN A 285 -8.77 10.42 -12.92
CA GLN A 285 -9.64 11.48 -13.42
C GLN A 285 -10.83 11.77 -12.50
N LEU A 286 -11.31 10.77 -11.78
CA LEU A 286 -12.47 10.91 -10.90
C LEU A 286 -12.10 11.45 -9.52
N LEU A 287 -11.02 10.94 -8.91
CA LEU A 287 -10.74 11.16 -7.49
C LEU A 287 -9.62 12.16 -7.21
N ILE A 288 -8.62 12.31 -8.08
CA ILE A 288 -7.50 13.22 -7.79
C ILE A 288 -7.92 14.69 -7.84
N PRO A 289 -8.67 15.19 -8.85
CA PRO A 289 -9.06 16.59 -8.89
C PRO A 289 -9.78 17.07 -7.60
N PRO A 290 -10.79 16.36 -7.05
CA PRO A 290 -11.37 16.76 -5.78
C PRO A 290 -10.38 16.64 -4.60
N LEU A 291 -9.54 15.60 -4.52
CA LEU A 291 -8.53 15.48 -3.46
C LEU A 291 -7.53 16.65 -3.45
N MET A 292 -7.08 17.10 -4.63
CA MET A 292 -6.20 18.26 -4.76
C MET A 292 -6.89 19.53 -4.25
N ASN A 293 -8.15 19.76 -4.65
CA ASN A 293 -8.96 20.89 -4.15
C ASN A 293 -9.17 20.86 -2.64
N LEU A 294 -9.18 19.67 -2.04
CA LEU A 294 -9.35 19.46 -0.60
C LEU A 294 -8.03 19.57 0.19
N GLY A 295 -6.89 19.77 -0.47
CA GLY A 295 -5.60 20.01 0.19
C GLY A 295 -4.69 18.79 0.31
N LEU A 296 -4.80 17.81 -0.60
CA LEU A 296 -3.90 16.65 -0.65
C LEU A 296 -2.41 17.03 -0.62
N THR A 297 -2.01 18.04 -1.39
CA THR A 297 -0.62 18.51 -1.43
C THR A 297 -0.12 19.01 -0.08
N SER A 298 -0.90 19.87 0.59
CA SER A 298 -0.54 20.36 1.93
C SER A 298 -0.48 19.24 2.96
N LEU A 299 -1.41 18.27 2.89
CA LEU A 299 -1.42 17.11 3.77
C LEU A 299 -0.10 16.33 3.65
N LEU A 300 0.28 15.94 2.43
CA LEU A 300 1.48 15.13 2.21
C LEU A 300 2.77 15.86 2.66
N ILE A 301 2.86 17.17 2.40
CA ILE A 301 4.01 17.98 2.85
C ILE A 301 4.04 18.07 4.38
N ASN A 302 2.90 18.29 5.04
CA ASN A 302 2.82 18.34 6.50
C ASN A 302 3.20 17.00 7.14
N LEU A 303 2.73 15.89 6.57
CA LEU A 303 3.10 14.54 7.02
C LEU A 303 4.59 14.28 6.84
N LEU A 304 5.18 14.64 5.69
CA LEU A 304 6.61 14.52 5.46
C LEU A 304 7.41 15.35 6.46
N SER A 305 7.01 16.60 6.71
CA SER A 305 7.62 17.48 7.70
C SER A 305 7.59 16.87 9.10
N PHE A 306 6.46 16.30 9.49
CA PHE A 306 6.31 15.60 10.76
C PHE A 306 7.22 14.37 10.86
N GLU A 307 7.23 13.49 9.87
CA GLU A 307 8.08 12.29 9.87
C GLU A 307 9.57 12.63 9.81
N MET A 308 9.97 13.66 9.06
CA MET A 308 11.34 14.19 9.06
C MET A 308 11.76 14.68 10.45
N SER A 309 10.85 15.33 11.19
CA SER A 309 11.11 15.76 12.56
C SER A 309 11.32 14.59 13.53
N LYS A 310 10.70 13.44 13.24
CA LYS A 310 10.80 12.22 14.04
C LYS A 310 12.04 11.42 13.68
N LEU A 311 12.36 11.33 12.40
CA LEU A 311 13.59 10.72 11.89
C LEU A 311 14.84 11.41 12.47
N THR A 312 14.83 12.74 12.53
CA THR A 312 15.98 13.51 13.05
C THR A 312 16.16 13.43 14.57
N LYS A 313 15.07 13.23 15.33
CA LYS A 313 15.09 13.23 16.81
C LYS A 313 15.14 11.85 17.45
N GLU A 314 14.39 10.90 16.90
CA GLU A 314 14.08 9.63 17.57
C GLU A 314 14.61 8.40 16.82
N ARG A 315 14.71 8.45 15.48
CA ARG A 315 15.18 7.33 14.62
C ARG A 315 14.53 5.99 14.95
N ILE A 316 13.20 5.95 14.85
CA ILE A 316 12.38 4.78 15.16
C ILE A 316 12.14 3.98 13.87
N PRO A 317 12.68 2.75 13.73
CA PRO A 317 12.59 1.97 12.49
C PRO A 317 11.17 1.68 12.01
N GLU A 318 10.21 1.52 12.93
CA GLU A 318 8.80 1.28 12.63
C GLU A 318 8.14 2.44 11.86
N ARG A 319 8.79 3.62 11.81
CA ARG A 319 8.30 4.79 11.08
C ARG A 319 8.92 4.95 9.68
N TYR A 320 9.96 4.18 9.35
CA TYR A 320 10.59 4.26 8.02
C TYR A 320 9.63 3.89 6.88
N PRO A 321 8.75 2.89 7.01
CA PRO A 321 7.72 2.63 6.00
C PRO A 321 6.73 3.78 5.81
N VAL A 322 6.47 4.56 6.87
CA VAL A 322 5.58 5.73 6.80
C VAL A 322 6.24 6.85 6.01
N LEU A 323 7.51 7.13 6.28
CA LEU A 323 8.29 8.10 5.51
C LEU A 323 8.30 7.73 4.02
N GLU A 324 8.55 6.46 3.72
CA GLU A 324 8.61 5.94 2.36
C GLU A 324 7.29 6.13 1.62
N ILE A 325 6.17 5.70 2.20
CA ILE A 325 4.88 5.78 1.50
C ILE A 325 4.44 7.23 1.25
N ILE A 326 4.78 8.17 2.15
CA ILE A 326 4.55 9.60 1.95
C ILE A 326 5.38 10.12 0.76
N LEU A 327 6.68 9.77 0.74
CA LEU A 327 7.57 10.18 -0.35
C LEU A 327 7.12 9.63 -1.70
N ARG A 328 6.71 8.36 -1.75
CA ARG A 328 6.17 7.73 -2.97
C ARG A 328 4.91 8.42 -3.47
N ALA A 329 4.00 8.82 -2.57
CA ALA A 329 2.80 9.58 -2.94
C ALA A 329 3.15 10.96 -3.54
N ILE A 330 4.12 11.65 -2.95
CA ILE A 330 4.61 12.94 -3.47
C ILE A 330 5.33 12.75 -4.80
N GLU A 331 6.17 11.72 -4.93
CA GLU A 331 6.88 11.38 -6.15
C GLU A 331 5.90 11.11 -7.29
N ALA A 332 4.87 10.29 -7.05
CA ALA A 332 3.86 9.97 -8.05
C ALA A 332 3.11 11.22 -8.55
N LEU A 333 2.77 12.16 -7.65
CA LEU A 333 2.21 13.45 -8.04
C LEU A 333 3.21 14.32 -8.82
N SER A 334 4.50 14.26 -8.47
CA SER A 334 5.56 15.02 -9.14
C SER A 334 5.84 14.53 -10.56
N ALA A 335 5.59 13.26 -10.83
CA ALA A 335 5.72 12.63 -12.14
C ALA A 335 4.46 12.81 -13.02
N SER A 336 3.32 13.18 -12.44
CA SER A 336 2.07 13.41 -13.18
C SER A 336 2.10 14.73 -13.93
N ASP A 337 1.87 14.70 -15.24
CA ASP A 337 1.80 15.89 -16.10
C ASP A 337 0.75 16.92 -15.63
N SER A 338 -0.30 16.45 -14.97
CA SER A 338 -1.42 17.28 -14.51
C SER A 338 -1.10 18.07 -13.23
N TYR A 339 -0.24 17.51 -12.36
CA TYR A 339 -0.05 18.01 -11.00
C TYR A 339 1.42 18.33 -10.65
N SER A 340 2.37 17.96 -11.51
CA SER A 340 3.81 18.17 -11.29
C SER A 340 4.14 19.63 -10.94
N LYS A 341 3.55 20.59 -11.65
CA LYS A 341 3.80 22.03 -11.42
C LYS A 341 3.37 22.49 -10.04
N GLU A 342 2.28 21.95 -9.51
CA GLU A 342 1.76 22.32 -8.21
C GLU A 342 2.68 21.79 -7.10
N ILE A 343 2.99 20.50 -7.13
CA ILE A 343 3.83 19.85 -6.11
C ILE A 343 5.29 20.32 -6.20
N CYS A 344 5.86 20.39 -7.40
CA CYS A 344 7.26 20.79 -7.61
C CYS A 344 7.50 22.29 -7.40
N SER A 345 6.45 23.11 -7.24
CA SER A 345 6.62 24.53 -6.91
C SER A 345 6.80 24.81 -5.41
N SER A 346 6.63 23.80 -4.56
CA SER A 346 6.74 23.95 -3.10
C SER A 346 8.19 24.08 -2.64
N LYS A 347 8.53 25.25 -2.09
CA LYS A 347 9.84 25.50 -1.46
C LYS A 347 10.03 24.68 -0.19
N GLU A 348 8.96 24.52 0.59
CA GLU A 348 8.99 23.73 1.82
C GLU A 348 9.31 22.27 1.50
N LEU A 349 8.64 21.70 0.49
CA LEU A 349 8.94 20.35 0.03
C LEU A 349 10.39 20.22 -0.41
N PHE A 350 10.88 21.17 -1.22
CA PHE A 350 12.26 21.15 -1.72
C PHE A 350 13.28 21.13 -0.56
N GLN A 351 13.06 21.96 0.47
CA GLN A 351 13.91 21.97 1.64
C GLN A 351 13.88 20.63 2.40
N LEU A 352 12.70 20.05 2.61
CA LEU A 352 12.55 18.76 3.30
C LEU A 352 13.30 17.62 2.58
N VAL A 353 13.16 17.54 1.25
CA VAL A 353 13.83 16.49 0.45
C VAL A 353 15.34 16.70 0.39
N CYS A 354 15.80 17.96 0.34
CA CYS A 354 17.23 18.26 0.44
C CYS A 354 17.81 17.88 1.80
N ASP A 355 17.07 18.11 2.89
CA ASP A 355 17.51 17.74 4.23
C ASP A 355 17.54 16.23 4.43
N LEU A 356 16.58 15.49 3.85
CA LEU A 356 16.61 14.02 3.80
C LEU A 356 17.82 13.50 3.02
N MET A 357 18.15 14.14 1.90
CA MET A 357 19.32 13.76 1.10
C MET A 357 20.65 13.94 1.84
N LYS A 358 20.71 14.82 2.84
CA LYS A 358 21.93 15.09 3.65
C LYS A 358 22.11 14.13 4.83
N LEU A 359 21.21 13.18 5.06
CA LEU A 359 21.36 12.24 6.16
C LEU A 359 22.64 11.41 6.01
N GLN A 360 23.38 11.26 7.12
CA GLN A 360 24.64 10.51 7.13
C GLN A 360 24.41 8.99 7.12
N ASP A 361 23.40 8.50 7.83
CA ASP A 361 23.11 7.06 7.94
C ASP A 361 21.95 6.69 7.03
N LYS A 362 22.29 6.49 5.75
CA LYS A 362 21.30 6.26 4.69
C LYS A 362 20.85 4.81 4.58
N ALA A 363 21.61 3.86 5.15
CA ALA A 363 21.29 2.45 5.03
C ALA A 363 19.92 2.11 5.64
N GLU A 364 19.55 2.78 6.72
CA GLU A 364 18.28 2.61 7.41
C GLU A 364 17.06 3.08 6.59
N VAL A 365 17.25 4.09 5.72
CA VAL A 365 16.20 4.74 4.92
C VAL A 365 16.55 4.76 3.43
N ALA A 366 17.23 3.72 2.97
CA ALA A 366 17.83 3.65 1.63
C ALA A 366 16.80 3.89 0.52
N THR A 367 15.67 3.19 0.57
CA THR A 367 14.57 3.35 -0.40
C THR A 367 14.06 4.79 -0.42
N SER A 368 13.87 5.39 0.75
CA SER A 368 13.41 6.78 0.87
C SER A 368 14.42 7.77 0.31
N CYS A 369 15.72 7.54 0.48
CA CYS A 369 16.74 8.36 -0.16
C CYS A 369 16.70 8.25 -1.69
N VAL A 370 16.47 7.05 -2.24
CA VAL A 370 16.34 6.85 -3.69
C VAL A 370 15.13 7.61 -4.24
N THR A 371 13.95 7.42 -3.65
CA THR A 371 12.73 8.17 -4.01
C THR A 371 12.92 9.68 -3.89
N THR A 372 13.60 10.12 -2.84
CA THR A 372 13.96 11.54 -2.64
C THR A 372 14.82 12.07 -3.79
N GLY A 373 15.80 11.30 -4.24
CA GLY A 373 16.64 11.63 -5.39
C GLY A 373 15.83 11.82 -6.67
N VAL A 374 14.87 10.92 -6.94
CA VAL A 374 13.96 11.03 -8.09
C VAL A 374 13.07 12.26 -7.98
N LEU A 375 12.48 12.50 -6.81
CA LEU A 375 11.64 13.66 -6.55
C LEU A 375 12.41 14.97 -6.76
N ILE A 376 13.64 15.08 -6.26
CA ILE A 376 14.51 16.24 -6.52
C ILE A 376 14.77 16.40 -8.02
N ALA A 377 15.01 15.31 -8.75
CA ALA A 377 15.21 15.36 -10.19
C ALA A 377 13.97 15.93 -10.91
N ASN A 378 12.76 15.55 -10.50
CA ASN A 378 11.51 16.09 -11.03
C ASN A 378 11.37 17.57 -10.69
N MET A 379 11.62 17.96 -9.43
CA MET A 379 11.54 19.35 -8.99
C MET A 379 12.51 20.27 -9.73
N LEU A 380 13.77 19.87 -9.90
CA LEU A 380 14.77 20.64 -10.66
C LEU A 380 14.50 20.66 -12.17
N SER A 381 13.72 19.70 -12.68
CA SER A 381 13.26 19.69 -14.07
C SER A 381 12.20 20.77 -14.31
N GLU A 382 11.26 20.90 -13.38
CA GLU A 382 10.20 21.90 -13.43
C GLU A 382 10.70 23.31 -13.04
N ARG A 383 11.60 23.39 -12.05
CA ARG A 383 11.99 24.64 -11.38
C ARG A 383 13.51 24.78 -11.27
N VAL A 384 14.08 25.42 -12.29
CA VAL A 384 15.52 25.72 -12.38
C VAL A 384 15.98 26.73 -11.31
N ASP A 385 15.06 27.51 -10.74
CA ASP A 385 15.34 28.51 -9.70
C ASP A 385 15.71 27.91 -8.34
N PHE A 386 15.53 26.60 -8.15
CA PHE A 386 16.03 25.89 -6.97
C PHE A 386 17.50 25.49 -7.06
N ILE A 387 18.09 25.43 -8.26
CA ILE A 387 19.50 25.05 -8.42
C ILE A 387 20.45 25.92 -7.60
N PRO A 388 20.33 27.27 -7.57
CA PRO A 388 21.18 28.11 -6.75
C PRO A 388 21.06 27.85 -5.24
N GLU A 389 19.95 27.29 -4.75
CA GLU A 389 19.73 27.00 -3.33
C GLU A 389 20.60 25.81 -2.85
N VAL A 390 20.99 24.92 -3.76
CA VAL A 390 21.77 23.70 -3.46
C VAL A 390 23.15 23.65 -4.12
N LEU A 391 23.48 24.62 -4.97
CA LEU A 391 24.73 24.61 -5.75
C LEU A 391 25.97 24.53 -4.86
N GLU A 392 26.02 25.32 -3.80
CA GLU A 392 27.14 25.37 -2.84
C GLU A 392 26.91 24.50 -1.60
N ASP A 393 25.87 23.66 -1.62
CA ASP A 393 25.58 22.72 -0.54
C ASP A 393 26.33 21.40 -0.78
N PHE A 394 27.58 21.36 -0.31
CA PHE A 394 28.45 20.19 -0.50
C PHE A 394 27.94 18.94 0.25
N SER A 395 27.25 19.12 1.39
CA SER A 395 26.64 18.01 2.14
C SER A 395 25.51 17.36 1.35
N PHE A 396 24.76 18.16 0.61
CA PHE A 396 23.74 17.67 -0.31
C PHE A 396 24.35 16.90 -1.49
N LEU A 397 25.42 17.42 -2.09
CA LEU A 397 26.11 16.75 -3.19
C LEU A 397 26.74 15.41 -2.76
N GLU A 398 27.40 15.38 -1.60
CA GLU A 398 27.90 14.14 -0.98
C GLU A 398 26.74 13.17 -0.67
N GLY A 399 25.60 13.71 -0.25
CA GLY A 399 24.35 13.00 -0.15
C GLY A 399 23.97 12.29 -1.45
N LEU A 400 23.93 12.98 -2.58
CA LEU A 400 23.55 12.38 -3.86
C LEU A 400 24.46 11.20 -4.24
N PHE A 401 25.78 11.35 -4.08
CA PHE A 401 26.72 10.27 -4.36
C PHE A 401 26.53 9.06 -3.44
N SER A 402 26.41 9.30 -2.13
CA SER A 402 26.16 8.21 -1.16
C SER A 402 24.83 7.48 -1.37
N THR A 403 23.90 8.05 -2.15
CA THR A 403 22.64 7.38 -2.52
C THR A 403 22.75 6.49 -3.76
N LEU A 404 23.73 6.71 -4.65
CA LEU A 404 23.90 5.92 -5.88
C LEU A 404 23.95 4.39 -5.64
N PRO A 405 24.68 3.87 -4.64
CA PRO A 405 24.73 2.42 -4.40
C PRO A 405 23.37 1.79 -4.08
N PHE A 406 22.44 2.56 -3.52
CA PHE A 406 21.10 2.06 -3.19
C PHE A 406 20.15 2.04 -4.40
N ALA A 407 20.53 2.70 -5.50
CA ALA A 407 19.78 2.73 -6.75
C ALA A 407 20.36 1.79 -7.82
N SER A 408 21.26 0.87 -7.47
CA SER A 408 21.94 -0.01 -8.44
C SER A 408 20.97 -0.82 -9.29
N ASP A 409 19.87 -1.27 -8.68
CA ASP A 409 18.88 -2.15 -9.30
C ASP A 409 17.78 -1.38 -10.04
N ASP A 410 17.75 -0.03 -9.92
CA ASP A 410 16.75 0.85 -10.53
C ASP A 410 17.45 1.86 -11.46
N VAL A 411 17.49 1.51 -12.75
CA VAL A 411 18.20 2.28 -13.77
C VAL A 411 17.60 3.68 -13.91
N GLU A 412 16.27 3.81 -13.80
CA GLU A 412 15.54 5.05 -13.86
C GLU A 412 15.88 5.97 -12.68
N ALA A 413 15.86 5.45 -11.46
CA ALA A 413 16.22 6.20 -10.27
C ALA A 413 17.69 6.63 -10.29
N ARG A 414 18.59 5.74 -10.70
CA ARG A 414 20.00 6.06 -10.91
C ARG A 414 20.19 7.16 -11.96
N ARG A 415 19.48 7.08 -13.09
CA ARG A 415 19.49 8.14 -14.13
C ARG A 415 18.99 9.47 -13.57
N ALA A 416 17.98 9.46 -12.70
CA ALA A 416 17.46 10.65 -12.06
C ALA A 416 18.50 11.31 -11.13
N LEU A 417 19.21 10.53 -10.31
CA LEU A 417 20.31 11.01 -9.46
C LEU A 417 21.42 11.66 -10.29
N TRP A 418 21.88 10.98 -11.34
CA TRP A 418 22.87 11.55 -12.27
C TRP A 418 22.37 12.79 -12.98
N ASN A 419 21.07 12.89 -13.25
CA ASN A 419 20.47 14.09 -13.82
C ASN A 419 20.57 15.28 -12.88
N VAL A 420 20.28 15.09 -11.59
CA VAL A 420 20.48 16.13 -10.56
C VAL A 420 21.94 16.57 -10.53
N ILE A 421 22.87 15.62 -10.40
CA ILE A 421 24.31 15.90 -10.34
C ILE A 421 24.76 16.69 -11.59
N ALA A 422 24.37 16.26 -12.79
CA ALA A 422 24.72 16.94 -14.04
C ALA A 422 24.18 18.37 -14.11
N ARG A 423 22.93 18.59 -13.66
CA ARG A 423 22.32 19.92 -13.64
C ARG A 423 23.04 20.87 -12.69
N LEU A 424 23.50 20.40 -11.53
CA LEU A 424 24.28 21.19 -10.57
C LEU A 424 25.63 21.58 -11.18
N LEU A 425 26.37 20.60 -11.68
CA LEU A 425 27.72 20.81 -12.20
C LEU A 425 27.73 21.69 -13.46
N ALA A 426 26.72 21.56 -14.32
CA ALA A 426 26.57 22.41 -15.49
C ALA A 426 26.37 23.91 -15.15
N ARG A 427 26.06 24.25 -13.90
CA ARG A 427 25.95 25.64 -13.42
C ARG A 427 27.23 26.17 -12.77
N VAL A 428 28.22 25.31 -12.56
CA VAL A 428 29.52 25.74 -12.06
C VAL A 428 30.24 26.49 -13.17
N ASN A 429 30.25 27.83 -13.09
CA ASN A 429 30.90 28.67 -14.10
C ASN A 429 32.42 28.63 -13.93
N GLU A 430 33.07 27.96 -14.88
CA GLU A 430 34.52 27.74 -14.97
C GLU A 430 35.34 29.04 -14.86
N SER A 431 34.80 30.15 -15.36
CA SER A 431 35.51 31.43 -15.43
C SER A 431 35.37 32.30 -14.17
N GLU A 432 34.43 31.95 -13.28
CA GLU A 432 34.08 32.76 -12.10
C GLU A 432 34.25 32.01 -10.77
N ILE A 433 34.54 30.70 -10.78
CA ILE A 433 34.67 29.91 -9.56
C ILE A 433 35.93 30.28 -8.76
N ASN A 434 35.74 30.55 -7.47
CA ASN A 434 36.85 30.78 -6.54
C ASN A 434 37.56 29.45 -6.21
N THR A 435 38.88 29.51 -6.06
CA THR A 435 39.74 28.38 -5.63
C THR A 435 39.20 27.65 -4.40
N PHE A 436 38.59 28.34 -3.45
CA PHE A 436 37.97 27.71 -2.28
C PHE A 436 36.79 26.79 -2.68
N LEU A 437 35.83 27.28 -3.46
CA LEU A 437 34.68 26.50 -3.92
C LEU A 437 35.12 25.31 -4.79
N LEU A 438 36.08 25.56 -5.69
CA LEU A 438 36.69 24.51 -6.50
C LEU A 438 37.30 23.40 -5.62
N SER A 439 38.04 23.77 -4.57
CA SER A 439 38.62 22.79 -3.65
C SER A 439 37.58 21.95 -2.91
N GLN A 440 36.41 22.51 -2.60
CA GLN A 440 35.32 21.77 -1.95
C GLN A 440 34.65 20.77 -2.90
N TYR A 441 34.40 21.16 -4.15
CA TYR A 441 33.91 20.20 -5.17
C TYR A 441 34.90 19.04 -5.36
N ILE A 442 36.19 19.35 -5.53
CA ILE A 442 37.23 18.32 -5.69
C ILE A 442 37.24 17.39 -4.47
N LEU A 443 37.11 17.93 -3.25
CA LEU A 443 37.09 17.11 -2.03
C LEU A 443 35.93 16.12 -2.02
N VAL A 444 34.72 16.56 -2.37
CA VAL A 444 33.52 15.70 -2.44
C VAL A 444 33.68 14.63 -3.51
N LEU A 445 34.22 14.98 -4.68
CA LEU A 445 34.45 14.02 -5.76
C LEU A 445 35.49 12.98 -5.40
N LEU A 446 36.60 13.40 -4.76
CA LEU A 446 37.64 12.48 -4.31
C LEU A 446 37.15 11.57 -3.18
N SER A 447 36.31 12.07 -2.26
CA SER A 447 35.78 11.23 -1.18
C SER A 447 34.78 10.18 -1.67
N ASN A 448 34.16 10.40 -2.83
CA ASN A 448 33.19 9.49 -3.44
C ASN A 448 33.73 8.80 -4.70
N ALA A 449 35.04 8.86 -4.96
CA ALA A 449 35.63 8.36 -6.21
C ALA A 449 35.38 6.86 -6.43
N ASP A 450 35.46 6.05 -5.37
CA ASP A 450 35.20 4.61 -5.43
C ASP A 450 33.75 4.31 -5.87
N ILE A 451 32.77 5.01 -5.27
CA ILE A 451 31.34 4.87 -5.62
C ILE A 451 31.10 5.28 -7.08
N ILE A 452 31.74 6.37 -7.50
CA ILE A 452 31.63 6.88 -8.87
C ILE A 452 32.21 5.84 -9.85
N GLU A 453 33.40 5.30 -9.56
CA GLU A 453 34.07 4.28 -10.38
C GLU A 453 33.25 2.98 -10.46
N ASP A 454 32.76 2.48 -9.33
CA ASP A 454 31.94 1.27 -9.26
C ASP A 454 30.67 1.42 -10.12
N ASP A 455 29.95 2.54 -10.00
CA ASP A 455 28.74 2.80 -10.81
C ASP A 455 29.05 2.87 -12.33
N PHE A 456 30.25 3.33 -12.72
CA PHE A 456 30.69 3.31 -14.11
C PHE A 456 30.92 1.90 -14.64
N LEU A 457 31.50 1.02 -13.83
CA LEU A 457 31.79 -0.36 -14.21
C LEU A 457 30.49 -1.14 -14.43
N ASP A 458 29.53 -0.98 -13.53
CA ASP A 458 28.24 -1.67 -13.60
C ASP A 458 27.46 -1.30 -14.88
N THR A 459 27.55 -0.06 -15.33
CA THR A 459 26.77 0.38 -16.49
C THR A 459 27.42 0.08 -17.85
N GLN A 460 28.76 -0.05 -17.93
CA GLN A 460 29.38 -0.54 -19.17
C GLN A 460 28.95 -1.99 -19.49
N LEU A 461 28.61 -2.77 -18.47
CA LEU A 461 28.02 -4.10 -18.64
C LEU A 461 26.59 -4.00 -19.20
N GLU A 462 25.79 -3.03 -18.75
CA GLU A 462 24.41 -2.80 -19.25
C GLU A 462 24.36 -2.28 -20.71
N ASP A 463 25.15 -1.26 -21.06
CA ASP A 463 25.20 -0.70 -22.43
C ASP A 463 25.73 -1.74 -23.44
N SER A 464 26.58 -2.66 -23.00
CA SER A 464 27.07 -3.77 -23.83
C SER A 464 26.00 -4.83 -24.14
N ASN A 465 24.95 -4.91 -23.30
CA ASN A 465 23.82 -5.80 -23.50
C ASN A 465 22.71 -5.15 -24.37
N GLU A 466 22.46 -3.84 -24.23
CA GLU A 466 21.50 -3.11 -25.08
C GLU A 466 21.99 -2.94 -26.53
N SER A 467 23.30 -2.74 -26.73
CA SER A 467 23.91 -2.55 -28.05
C SER A 467 23.88 -3.79 -28.95
N ARG A 468 23.50 -4.96 -28.43
CA ARG A 468 23.23 -6.17 -29.26
C ARG A 468 21.86 -6.15 -29.93
N ASN A 469 20.92 -5.31 -29.49
CA ASN A 469 19.53 -5.34 -29.94
C ASN A 469 19.02 -4.04 -30.61
N SER A 470 19.85 -3.02 -30.83
CA SER A 470 19.42 -1.82 -31.55
C SER A 470 20.51 -1.18 -32.41
N PHE A 471 20.12 -0.70 -33.61
CA PHE A 471 20.98 0.01 -34.56
C PHE A 471 21.40 1.39 -34.02
N PRO A 472 22.54 1.96 -34.49
CA PRO A 472 23.20 3.07 -33.83
C PRO A 472 22.39 4.36 -33.99
N SER A 473 21.73 4.80 -32.92
CA SER A 473 21.16 6.14 -32.84
C SER A 473 22.22 7.13 -32.37
N GLN A 474 22.19 8.35 -32.91
CA GLN A 474 23.10 9.45 -32.57
C GLN A 474 23.33 9.57 -31.06
N ILE A 475 24.60 9.62 -30.65
CA ILE A 475 25.05 9.76 -29.27
C ILE A 475 24.47 11.05 -28.67
N LYS A 476 23.28 10.95 -28.04
CA LYS A 476 22.85 11.93 -27.04
C LYS A 476 23.77 11.74 -25.84
N SER A 477 24.54 12.77 -25.50
CA SER A 477 25.35 12.78 -24.28
C SER A 477 24.43 12.52 -23.09
N SER A 478 24.65 11.43 -22.38
CA SER A 478 23.87 11.11 -21.18
C SER A 478 24.14 12.16 -20.09
N ALA A 479 23.18 12.40 -19.18
CA ALA A 479 23.39 13.32 -18.06
C ALA A 479 24.68 12.98 -17.28
N ARG A 480 24.95 11.69 -17.11
CA ARG A 480 26.20 11.17 -16.54
C ARG A 480 27.43 11.58 -17.37
N THR A 481 27.42 11.46 -18.69
CA THR A 481 28.53 11.90 -19.55
C THR A 481 28.78 13.41 -19.40
N ILE A 482 27.73 14.21 -19.23
CA ILE A 482 27.84 15.65 -18.96
C ILE A 482 28.51 15.88 -17.59
N ALA A 483 28.02 15.23 -16.53
CA ALA A 483 28.60 15.32 -15.20
C ALA A 483 30.09 14.94 -15.18
N VAL A 484 30.45 13.83 -15.82
CA VAL A 484 31.85 13.34 -15.92
C VAL A 484 32.73 14.28 -16.71
N SER A 485 32.22 14.84 -17.81
CA SER A 485 32.99 15.81 -18.59
C SER A 485 33.34 17.03 -17.72
N THR A 486 32.42 17.44 -16.85
CA THR A 486 32.66 18.48 -15.86
C THR A 486 33.60 18.01 -14.74
N PHE A 487 33.54 16.74 -14.30
CA PHE A 487 34.49 16.19 -13.31
C PHE A 487 35.92 16.14 -13.79
N ILE A 488 36.15 15.71 -15.03
CA ILE A 488 37.51 15.65 -15.62
C ILE A 488 38.10 17.06 -15.75
N PHE A 489 37.24 18.07 -15.84
CA PHE A 489 37.62 19.46 -15.94
C PHE A 489 37.96 20.09 -14.59
N LEU A 490 37.19 19.80 -13.54
CA LEU A 490 37.43 20.27 -12.16
C LEU A 490 38.70 19.62 -11.58
#